data_AF-A0A9E5RGN7-F1
#
_entry.id   AF-A0A9E5RGN7-F1
#
_cell.length_a   1.000
_cell.length_b   1.000
_cell.length_c   1.000
_cell.angle_alpha   90.00
_cell.angle_beta   90.00
_cell.angle_gamma   90.00
#
_symmetry.space_group_name_H-M   'P 1'
#
loop_
_entity.id
_entity.type
_entity.pdbx_description
1 polymer ?
#
loop_
_entity_poly.entity_id
_entity_poly.type
_entity_poly.pdbx_seq_one_letter_code
_entity_poly.pdbx_strand_id
1 'polypeptide(L)'
;MAIDLTFANLEAALPPGSVVDDVATNDIKISLKALMGEAAVDFADPKVSEAISKLLDGCAKAQTAFNAASATDLNSYPAPTPGIPTQDADGNWYASFTHSVTVNIPLNRNETSGVVL
;
A
#
# COMPACT_ATOMS: atom_id res chain seq x y z
N MET A 1 13.14 9.78 -1.38
CA MET A 1 13.24 8.35 -0.99
C MET A 1 11.83 7.81 -1.03
N ALA A 2 11.59 6.71 -1.73
CA ALA A 2 10.35 5.97 -1.57
C ALA A 2 10.30 5.47 -0.12
N ILE A 3 9.18 5.69 0.56
CA ILE A 3 8.90 4.99 1.80
C ILE A 3 8.50 3.58 1.37
N ASP A 4 9.09 2.56 1.99
CA ASP A 4 8.82 1.15 1.70
C ASP A 4 8.11 0.50 2.89
N LEU A 5 7.25 -0.48 2.60
CA LEU A 5 6.62 -1.29 3.64
C LEU A 5 7.69 -2.15 4.32
N THR A 6 7.78 -2.06 5.65
CA THR A 6 8.81 -2.76 6.44
C THR A 6 8.23 -3.95 7.20
N PHE A 7 9.09 -4.88 7.64
CA PHE A 7 8.68 -5.97 8.53
C PHE A 7 8.14 -5.48 9.88
N ALA A 8 8.57 -4.31 10.35
CA ALA A 8 7.98 -3.68 11.54
C ALA A 8 6.51 -3.29 11.32
N ASN A 9 6.13 -2.88 10.10
CA ASN A 9 4.72 -2.63 9.78
C ASN A 9 3.90 -3.92 9.77
N LEU A 10 4.49 -5.03 9.31
CA LEU A 10 3.86 -6.34 9.33
C LEU A 10 3.70 -6.87 10.77
N GLU A 11 4.73 -6.73 11.62
CA GLU A 11 4.68 -7.12 13.03
C GLU A 11 3.57 -6.36 13.76
N ALA A 12 3.44 -5.05 13.52
CA ALA A 12 2.37 -4.23 14.11
C ALA A 12 0.96 -4.62 13.65
N ALA A 13 0.83 -5.26 12.48
CA ALA A 13 -0.46 -5.72 11.95
C ALA A 13 -0.86 -7.12 12.45
N LEU A 14 0.03 -7.82 13.15
CA LEU A 14 -0.14 -9.19 13.62
C LEU A 14 -0.08 -9.27 15.16
N PRO A 15 -0.52 -10.39 15.77
CA PRO A 15 -0.33 -10.60 17.20
C PRO A 15 1.16 -10.51 17.58
N PRO A 16 1.53 -9.94 18.74
CA PRO A 16 2.91 -9.78 19.15
C PRO A 16 3.71 -11.09 19.10
N GLY A 17 4.92 -11.04 18.53
CA GLY A 17 5.79 -12.21 18.37
C GLY A 17 5.38 -13.20 17.27
N SER A 18 4.41 -12.84 16.42
CA SER A 18 4.02 -13.61 15.23
C SER A 18 5.10 -13.57 14.14
N VAL A 19 5.74 -12.42 13.96
CA VAL A 19 6.84 -12.20 13.03
C VAL A 19 7.97 -11.59 13.84
N VAL A 20 9.15 -12.19 13.76
CA VAL A 20 10.35 -11.69 14.42
C VAL A 20 11.47 -11.64 13.39
N ASP A 21 12.11 -10.49 13.28
CA ASP A 21 13.32 -10.31 12.49
C ASP A 21 14.52 -10.89 13.25
N ASP A 22 15.14 -11.94 12.70
CA ASP A 22 16.40 -12.47 13.18
C ASP A 22 17.56 -11.81 12.43
N VAL A 23 17.91 -10.63 12.91
CA VAL A 23 19.00 -9.80 12.40
C VAL A 23 20.37 -10.47 12.43
N ALA A 24 20.55 -11.51 13.25
CA ALA A 24 21.82 -12.23 13.31
C ALA A 24 21.99 -13.19 12.13
N THR A 25 20.89 -13.67 11.57
CA THR A 25 20.85 -14.62 10.45
C THR A 25 20.28 -14.03 9.16
N ASN A 26 19.74 -12.81 9.22
CA ASN A 26 18.94 -12.19 8.16
C ASN A 26 17.71 -13.03 7.76
N ASP A 27 17.15 -13.77 8.72
CA ASP A 27 15.96 -14.59 8.52
C ASP A 27 14.74 -13.97 9.20
N ILE A 28 13.56 -14.19 8.61
CA ILE A 28 12.29 -13.88 9.25
C ILE A 28 11.69 -15.14 9.86
N LYS A 29 11.41 -15.09 11.16
CA LYS A 29 10.78 -16.19 11.89
C LYS A 29 9.30 -15.93 12.06
N ILE A 30 8.47 -16.87 11.60
CA ILE A 30 7.02 -16.84 11.74
C ILE A 30 6.60 -17.85 12.81
N SER A 31 5.95 -17.36 13.86
CA SER A 31 5.47 -18.18 14.97
C SER A 31 4.00 -18.56 14.76
N LEU A 32 3.76 -19.83 14.38
CA LEU A 32 2.40 -20.36 14.20
C LEU A 32 1.57 -20.26 15.49
N LYS A 33 2.20 -20.51 16.64
CA LYS A 33 1.54 -20.43 17.96
C LYS A 33 1.10 -19.00 18.29
N ALA A 34 1.91 -18.00 17.94
CA ALA A 34 1.57 -16.59 18.18
C ALA A 34 0.51 -16.10 17.20
N LEU A 35 0.61 -16.49 15.92
CA LEU A 35 -0.40 -16.19 14.90
C LEU A 35 -1.78 -16.73 15.28
N MET A 36 -1.82 -17.95 15.83
CA MET A 36 -3.09 -18.60 16.18
C MET A 36 -3.55 -18.29 17.61
N GLY A 37 -2.69 -17.75 18.47
CA GLY A 37 -2.99 -17.51 19.89
C GLY A 37 -3.02 -18.78 20.73
N GLU A 38 -2.32 -19.82 20.31
CA GLU A 38 -2.28 -21.14 20.96
C GLU A 38 -0.99 -21.35 21.75
N ALA A 39 -1.03 -22.23 22.76
CA ALA A 39 0.16 -22.55 23.56
C ALA A 39 1.17 -23.42 22.79
N ALA A 40 0.67 -24.31 21.92
CA ALA A 40 1.46 -25.20 21.09
C ALA A 40 0.70 -25.53 19.81
N VAL A 41 1.44 -25.82 18.74
CA VAL A 41 0.92 -26.19 17.42
C VAL A 41 1.69 -27.39 16.94
N ASP A 42 0.98 -28.45 16.58
CA ASP A 42 1.57 -29.60 15.89
C ASP A 42 1.52 -29.35 14.38
N PHE A 43 2.60 -29.65 13.67
CA PHE A 43 2.66 -29.52 12.21
C PHE A 43 1.77 -30.54 11.48
N ALA A 44 1.33 -31.59 12.17
CA ALA A 44 0.33 -32.52 11.65
C ALA A 44 -1.12 -32.01 11.78
N ASP A 45 -1.35 -30.90 12.49
CA ASP A 45 -2.69 -30.36 12.72
C ASP A 45 -3.23 -29.65 11.45
N PRO A 46 -4.48 -29.90 11.01
CA PRO A 46 -5.12 -29.15 9.92
C PRO A 46 -5.14 -27.61 10.09
N LYS A 47 -4.87 -27.09 11.30
CA LYS A 47 -4.76 -25.65 11.61
C LYS A 47 -3.67 -24.88 10.87
N VAL A 48 -2.71 -25.56 10.22
CA VAL A 48 -1.70 -24.87 9.39
C VAL A 48 -2.35 -23.98 8.32
N SER A 49 -3.49 -24.41 7.76
CA SER A 49 -4.27 -23.62 6.80
C SER A 49 -4.82 -22.31 7.39
N GLU A 50 -5.25 -22.33 8.65
CA GLU A 50 -5.72 -21.16 9.39
C GLU A 50 -4.56 -20.20 9.67
N ALA A 51 -3.39 -20.72 10.07
CA ALA A 51 -2.21 -19.89 10.31
C ALA A 51 -1.76 -19.13 9.06
N ILE A 52 -1.77 -19.78 7.89
CA ILE A 52 -1.46 -19.14 6.60
C ILE A 52 -2.50 -18.05 6.29
N SER A 53 -3.79 -18.33 6.51
CA SER A 53 -4.86 -17.36 6.26
C SER A 53 -4.71 -16.12 7.15
N LYS A 54 -4.45 -16.31 8.45
CA LYS A 54 -4.20 -15.21 9.41
C LYS A 54 -2.96 -14.38 9.05
N LEU A 55 -1.91 -15.01 8.54
CA LEU A 55 -0.73 -14.31 8.05
C LEU A 55 -1.06 -13.43 6.83
N LEU A 56 -1.78 -13.97 5.85
CA LEU A 56 -2.21 -13.22 4.67
C LEU A 56 -3.11 -12.03 5.04
N ASP A 57 -4.03 -12.21 5.99
CA ASP A 57 -4.87 -11.14 6.51
C ASP A 57 -4.03 -10.03 7.18
N GLY A 58 -3.00 -10.39 7.94
CA GLY A 58 -2.06 -9.43 8.52
C GLY A 58 -1.27 -8.66 7.47
N CYS A 59 -0.77 -9.34 6.43
CA CYS A 59 -0.12 -8.70 5.29
C CYS A 59 -1.04 -7.72 4.58
N ALA A 60 -2.30 -8.10 4.33
CA ALA A 60 -3.28 -7.22 3.72
C ALA A 60 -3.53 -5.98 4.59
N LYS A 61 -3.72 -6.14 5.91
CA LYS A 61 -3.87 -5.01 6.84
C LYS A 61 -2.66 -4.08 6.84
N ALA A 62 -1.44 -4.63 6.88
CA ALA A 62 -0.21 -3.84 6.83
C ALA A 62 -0.13 -3.02 5.54
N GLN A 63 -0.44 -3.64 4.39
CA GLN A 63 -0.48 -2.96 3.11
C GLN A 63 -1.54 -1.86 3.05
N THR A 64 -2.76 -2.12 3.53
CA THR A 64 -3.83 -1.11 3.57
C THR A 64 -3.45 0.07 4.45
N ALA A 65 -2.92 -0.18 5.65
CA ALA A 65 -2.48 0.88 6.56
C ALA A 65 -1.34 1.71 5.96
N PHE A 66 -0.39 1.05 5.31
CA PHE A 66 0.70 1.71 4.59
C PHE A 66 0.21 2.58 3.44
N ASN A 67 -0.73 2.06 2.64
CA ASN A 67 -1.36 2.81 1.56
C ASN A 67 -2.12 4.02 2.10
N ALA A 68 -2.89 3.87 3.19
CA ALA A 68 -3.63 4.98 3.80
C ALA A 68 -2.71 6.08 4.34
N ALA A 69 -1.56 5.71 4.92
CA ALA A 69 -0.55 6.68 5.37
C ALA A 69 0.23 7.33 4.22
N SER A 70 0.30 6.68 3.06
CA SER A 70 1.04 7.13 1.88
C SER A 70 0.16 7.76 0.81
N ALA A 71 -1.17 7.65 0.93
CA ALA A 71 -2.13 8.29 0.06
C ALA A 71 -2.09 9.79 0.31
N THR A 72 -1.29 10.49 -0.49
CA THR A 72 -1.61 11.87 -0.82
C THR A 72 -2.87 11.84 -1.67
N ASP A 73 -4.03 11.90 -1.03
CA ASP A 73 -5.25 12.29 -1.73
C ASP A 73 -4.94 13.63 -2.41
N LEU A 74 -4.85 13.60 -3.74
CA LEU A 74 -4.84 14.82 -4.54
C LEU A 74 -6.23 15.43 -4.42
N ASN A 75 -6.46 16.16 -3.33
CA ASN A 75 -7.70 16.92 -3.10
C ASN A 75 -7.92 18.01 -4.16
N SER A 76 -6.93 18.26 -5.02
CA SER A 76 -7.02 19.14 -6.18
C SER A 76 -5.91 18.83 -7.19
N TYR A 77 -6.21 18.96 -8.48
CA TYR A 77 -5.17 19.08 -9.51
C TYR A 77 -4.30 20.31 -9.19
N PRO A 78 -2.96 20.24 -9.36
CA PRO A 78 -2.11 21.41 -9.20
C PRO A 78 -2.61 22.56 -10.10
N ALA A 79 -2.65 23.77 -9.54
CA ALA A 79 -3.08 24.96 -10.26
C ALA A 79 -2.23 25.10 -11.55
N PRO A 80 -2.85 25.17 -12.73
CA PRO A 80 -2.08 25.15 -13.97
C PRO A 80 -1.31 26.47 -14.14
N THR A 81 -0.07 26.36 -14.61
CA THR A 81 0.70 27.53 -15.04
C THR A 81 0.09 28.05 -16.36
N PRO A 82 -0.32 29.33 -16.45
CA PRO A 82 -0.81 29.88 -17.70
C PRO A 82 0.27 29.82 -18.79
N GLY A 83 -0.08 29.28 -19.95
CA GLY A 83 0.71 29.49 -21.16
C GLY A 83 0.76 30.97 -21.54
N ILE A 84 1.79 31.37 -22.28
CA ILE A 84 1.87 32.72 -22.83
C ILE A 84 0.69 32.90 -23.80
N PRO A 85 -0.17 33.92 -23.62
CA PRO A 85 -1.28 34.17 -24.55
C PRO A 85 -0.77 34.37 -25.97
N THR A 86 -1.39 33.69 -26.93
CA THR A 86 -1.08 33.83 -28.36
C THR A 86 -2.33 34.27 -29.11
N GLN A 87 -2.12 35.00 -30.20
CA GLN A 87 -3.18 35.50 -31.06
C GLN A 87 -3.27 34.63 -32.32
N ASP A 88 -4.49 34.24 -32.71
CA ASP A 88 -4.70 33.54 -33.98
C ASP A 88 -4.66 34.50 -35.19
N ALA A 89 -4.81 33.94 -36.39
CA ALA A 89 -4.83 34.70 -37.64
C ALA A 89 -6.03 35.66 -37.76
N ASP A 90 -7.09 35.42 -36.99
CA ASP A 90 -8.33 36.21 -36.99
C ASP A 90 -8.33 37.30 -35.91
N GLY A 91 -7.25 37.40 -35.13
CA GLY A 91 -7.06 38.42 -34.10
C GLY A 91 -7.60 38.05 -32.71
N ASN A 92 -8.04 36.81 -32.49
CA ASN A 92 -8.54 36.33 -31.21
C ASN A 92 -7.38 35.86 -30.31
N TRP A 93 -7.48 36.13 -29.00
CA TRP A 93 -6.46 35.73 -28.03
C TRP A 93 -6.83 34.43 -27.32
N TYR A 94 -5.85 33.53 -27.19
CA TYR A 94 -6.00 32.25 -26.49
C TYR A 94 -4.82 32.00 -25.56
N ALA A 95 -5.07 31.29 -24.46
CA ALA A 95 -4.03 30.71 -23.63
C ALA A 95 -4.27 29.20 -23.54
N SER A 96 -3.22 28.40 -23.81
CA SER A 96 -3.29 26.95 -23.69
C SER A 96 -2.79 26.51 -22.32
N PHE A 97 -3.46 25.49 -21.76
CA PHE A 97 -3.08 24.85 -20.51
C PHE A 97 -2.91 23.36 -20.80
N THR A 98 -1.72 22.81 -20.55
CA THR A 98 -1.46 21.38 -20.67
C THR A 98 -1.54 20.72 -19.30
N HIS A 99 -2.26 19.60 -19.19
CA HIS A 99 -2.33 18.81 -17.96
C HIS A 99 -1.64 17.47 -18.21
N SER A 100 -0.78 17.05 -17.29
CA SER A 100 -0.19 15.72 -17.28
C SER A 100 -0.52 15.07 -15.94
N VAL A 101 -1.11 13.88 -15.98
CA VAL A 101 -1.52 13.11 -14.79
C VAL A 101 -0.78 11.79 -14.80
N THR A 102 -0.09 11.48 -13.71
CA THR A 102 0.49 10.16 -13.46
C THR A 102 -0.43 9.40 -12.52
N VAL A 103 -1.00 8.29 -12.96
CA VAL A 103 -1.82 7.40 -12.13
C VAL A 103 -1.01 6.16 -11.80
N ASN A 104 -0.79 5.91 -10.51
CA ASN A 104 -0.20 4.67 -10.04
C ASN A 104 -1.32 3.70 -9.71
N ILE A 105 -1.41 2.59 -10.44
CA ILE A 105 -2.40 1.54 -10.21
C ILE A 105 -1.77 0.49 -9.28
N PRO A 106 -2.45 0.09 -8.18
CA PRO A 106 -1.94 -0.97 -7.31
C PRO A 106 -1.84 -2.31 -8.07
N LEU A 107 -0.80 -3.09 -7.78
CA LEU A 107 -0.61 -4.44 -8.35
C LEU A 107 -1.67 -5.45 -7.87
N ASN A 108 -2.45 -5.10 -6.84
CA ASN A 108 -3.57 -5.90 -6.37
C ASN A 108 -4.78 -5.74 -7.31
N ARG A 109 -5.07 -6.78 -8.11
CA ARG A 109 -6.16 -6.79 -9.10
C ARG A 109 -7.57 -6.79 -8.49
N ASN A 110 -7.72 -6.91 -7.16
CA ASN A 110 -9.01 -6.96 -6.49
C ASN A 110 -9.46 -5.62 -5.87
N GLU A 111 -8.62 -4.59 -5.84
CA GLU A 111 -9.03 -3.27 -5.37
C GLU A 111 -9.57 -2.43 -6.54
N THR A 112 -10.83 -2.04 -6.45
CA THR A 112 -11.45 -1.15 -7.43
C THR A 112 -10.93 0.27 -7.19
N SER A 113 -9.93 0.71 -7.95
CA SER A 113 -9.59 2.14 -8.03
C SER A 113 -10.66 2.86 -8.85
N GLY A 114 -11.72 3.31 -8.17
CA GLY A 114 -12.72 4.21 -8.73
C GLY A 114 -12.44 5.65 -8.34
N VAL A 115 -12.48 6.56 -9.30
CA VAL A 115 -12.60 8.01 -9.02
C VAL A 115 -13.97 8.23 -8.39
N VAL A 116 -14.02 8.68 -7.14
CA VAL A 116 -15.26 9.18 -6.53
C VAL A 116 -15.52 10.55 -7.16
N LEU A 117 -16.53 10.63 -8.02
CA LEU A 117 -17.05 11.88 -8.58
C LEU A 117 -17.98 12.58 -7.58
#